data_AF-A0A7J5XK22-F1
#
_entry.id   AF-A0A7J5XK22-F1
#
_cell.length_a   1.000
_cell.length_b   1.000
_cell.length_c   1.000
_cell.angle_alpha   90.00
_cell.angle_beta   90.00
_cell.angle_gamma   90.00
#
_symmetry.space_group_name_H-M   'P 1'
#
loop_
_entity.id
_entity.type
_entity.pdbx_description
1 polymer ?
#
loop_
_entity_poly.entity_id
_entity_poly.type
_entity_poly.pdbx_seq_one_letter_code
_entity_poly.pdbx_strand_id
1 'polypeptide(L)'
;MKLELSRVALGKGRLGVLKGLGKTGQLSLEVPGCLLHTHLGTVPHLTQDTLSTLSTLPSVTQITLSNIAEHQEVLEEFKDGFRKFAGLHDTVLYCALHDPATPCPTGHTTNKELEGVEVFGVVEGGDILEERVRSAKETAKRPVSGFCLDGLQTGSMDQALRTQLISAVTKELPEDKPRLLQGVGRPDEVLESVEAGVDLFEGFFPFEVTERGCALIFNFNISSNPELAASV
;
A
#
# COMPACT_ATOMS: atom_id res chain seq x y z
N MET A 1 12.20 1.17 -10.56
CA MET A 1 11.28 2.11 -9.89
C MET A 1 12.07 3.25 -9.25
N LYS A 2 11.59 4.50 -9.25
CA LYS A 2 12.28 5.65 -8.62
C LYS A 2 11.28 6.60 -7.96
N LEU A 3 11.50 6.95 -6.69
CA LEU A 3 10.71 7.95 -5.99
C LEU A 3 11.33 9.35 -6.14
N GLU A 4 10.52 10.33 -6.54
CA GLU A 4 10.91 11.73 -6.64
C GLU A 4 10.04 12.57 -5.73
N LEU A 5 10.62 13.10 -4.65
CA LEU A 5 9.93 13.95 -3.69
C LEU A 5 9.90 15.40 -4.20
N SER A 6 8.71 16.00 -4.21
CA SER A 6 8.52 17.42 -4.55
C SER A 6 8.58 18.30 -3.30
N ARG A 7 8.06 17.81 -2.16
CA ARG A 7 8.03 18.55 -0.89
C ARG A 7 7.98 17.60 0.29
N VAL A 8 8.63 17.99 1.38
CA VAL A 8 8.42 17.38 2.71
C VAL A 8 7.72 18.40 3.60
N ALA A 9 6.49 18.10 4.03
CA ALA A 9 5.65 18.93 4.87
C ALA A 9 5.79 18.55 6.35
N LEU A 10 5.81 19.55 7.24
CA LEU A 10 5.89 19.38 8.70
C LEU A 10 7.04 18.44 9.14
N GLY A 11 8.12 18.39 8.35
CA GLY A 11 9.32 17.60 8.63
C GLY A 11 9.21 16.09 8.43
N LYS A 12 8.05 15.55 8.06
CA LYS A 12 7.85 14.09 7.92
C LYS A 12 6.92 13.67 6.78
N GLY A 13 5.84 14.41 6.52
CA GLY A 13 4.90 14.10 5.43
C GLY A 13 5.54 14.32 4.06
N ARG A 14 5.40 13.36 3.16
CA ARG A 14 6.17 13.31 1.90
C ARG A 14 5.24 13.43 0.70
N LEU A 15 5.37 14.52 -0.04
CA LEU A 15 4.70 14.73 -1.31
C LEU A 15 5.67 14.42 -2.45
N GLY A 16 5.24 13.61 -3.42
CA GLY A 16 6.09 13.20 -4.52
C GLY A 16 5.40 12.31 -5.54
N VAL A 17 6.20 11.73 -6.43
CA VAL A 17 5.74 10.81 -7.46
C VAL A 17 6.69 9.62 -7.56
N LEU A 18 6.13 8.43 -7.50
CA LEU A 18 6.81 7.17 -7.78
C LEU A 18 6.74 6.90 -9.30
N LYS A 19 7.88 6.97 -9.98
CA LYS A 19 8.00 6.83 -11.44
C LYS A 19 8.65 5.50 -11.83
N GLY A 20 8.53 5.16 -13.11
CA GLY A 20 9.16 3.97 -13.67
C GLY A 20 8.46 2.69 -13.21
N LEU A 21 7.13 2.74 -13.07
CA LEU A 21 6.32 1.60 -12.68
C LEU A 21 5.88 0.80 -13.91
N GLY A 22 5.72 -0.52 -13.72
CA GLY A 22 5.35 -1.46 -14.77
C GLY A 22 6.50 -1.85 -15.70
N LYS A 23 6.26 -2.86 -16.55
CA LYS A 23 7.28 -3.41 -17.48
C LYS A 23 7.80 -2.36 -18.48
N THR A 24 6.96 -1.41 -18.88
CA THR A 24 7.32 -0.34 -19.82
C THR A 24 7.86 0.92 -19.13
N GLY A 25 7.76 1.00 -17.79
CA GLY A 25 8.22 2.15 -17.01
C GLY A 25 7.43 3.45 -17.21
N GLN A 26 6.30 3.41 -17.92
CA GLN A 26 5.52 4.61 -18.27
C GLN A 26 4.55 5.05 -17.18
N LEU A 27 4.25 4.18 -16.21
CA LEU A 27 3.27 4.46 -15.17
C LEU A 27 3.91 5.15 -13.98
N SER A 28 3.12 6.00 -13.33
CA SER A 28 3.48 6.71 -12.12
C SER A 28 2.38 6.65 -11.08
N LEU A 29 2.75 6.78 -9.81
CA LEU A 29 1.84 6.84 -8.67
C LEU A 29 2.20 8.04 -7.80
N GLU A 30 1.23 8.87 -7.47
CA GLU A 30 1.44 10.01 -6.56
C GLU A 30 1.56 9.53 -5.11
N VAL A 31 2.40 10.20 -4.32
CA VAL A 31 2.52 9.97 -2.88
C VAL A 31 2.25 11.26 -2.10
N PRO A 32 1.49 11.24 -1.00
CA PRO A 32 0.85 10.05 -0.42
C PRO A 32 -0.32 9.55 -1.28
N GLY A 33 -0.52 8.23 -1.36
CA GLY A 33 -1.55 7.63 -2.21
C GLY A 33 -1.97 6.24 -1.74
N CYS A 34 -3.02 5.68 -2.35
CA CYS A 34 -3.49 4.33 -2.06
C CYS A 34 -3.36 3.40 -3.28
N LEU A 35 -3.34 2.10 -3.02
CA LEU A 35 -3.43 1.06 -4.03
C LEU A 35 -4.90 0.68 -4.26
N LEU A 36 -5.26 0.33 -5.50
CA LEU A 36 -6.61 -0.14 -5.82
C LEU A 36 -6.82 -1.55 -5.24
N HIS A 37 -7.70 -1.66 -4.25
CA HIS A 37 -8.02 -2.94 -3.62
C HIS A 37 -8.81 -3.85 -4.57
N THR A 38 -8.42 -5.13 -4.65
CA THR A 38 -9.11 -6.13 -5.46
C THR A 38 -9.22 -7.46 -4.74
N HIS A 39 -10.24 -8.21 -5.12
CA HIS A 39 -10.36 -9.63 -4.82
C HIS A 39 -10.11 -10.41 -6.13
N LEU A 40 -9.09 -11.26 -6.14
CA LEU A 40 -8.66 -12.01 -7.33
C LEU A 40 -8.42 -11.12 -8.57
N GLY A 41 -7.87 -9.91 -8.39
CA GLY A 41 -7.61 -8.98 -9.50
C GLY A 41 -8.85 -8.25 -10.02
N THR A 42 -10.01 -8.46 -9.41
CA THR A 42 -11.24 -7.72 -9.74
C THR A 42 -11.60 -6.75 -8.61
N VAL A 43 -11.97 -5.52 -8.96
CA VAL A 43 -12.47 -4.57 -7.95
C VAL A 43 -13.83 -5.09 -7.49
N PRO A 44 -14.04 -5.31 -6.17
CA PRO A 44 -15.28 -5.90 -5.69
C PRO A 44 -16.50 -5.14 -6.20
N HIS A 45 -17.50 -5.89 -6.67
CA HIS A 45 -18.79 -5.39 -7.16
C HIS A 45 -18.75 -4.54 -8.44
N LEU A 46 -17.58 -4.31 -9.04
CA LEU A 46 -17.43 -3.50 -10.23
C LEU A 46 -16.96 -4.34 -11.42
N THR A 47 -17.70 -4.27 -12.52
CA THR A 47 -17.21 -4.76 -13.82
C THR A 47 -16.12 -3.82 -14.35
N GLN A 48 -15.31 -4.30 -15.30
CA GLN A 48 -14.30 -3.46 -15.96
C GLN A 48 -14.93 -2.27 -16.69
N ASP A 49 -16.11 -2.46 -17.30
CA ASP A 49 -16.86 -1.38 -17.95
C ASP A 49 -17.25 -0.30 -16.94
N THR A 50 -17.81 -0.69 -15.79
CA THR A 50 -18.16 0.26 -14.72
C THR A 50 -16.91 0.94 -14.15
N LEU A 51 -15.84 0.18 -13.93
CA LEU A 51 -14.57 0.70 -13.43
C LEU A 51 -14.01 1.79 -14.36
N SER A 52 -14.12 1.61 -15.68
CA SER A 52 -13.67 2.59 -16.68
C SER A 52 -14.42 3.93 -16.65
N THR A 53 -15.62 3.97 -16.03
CA THR A 53 -16.38 5.22 -15.87
C THR A 53 -15.87 6.08 -14.71
N LEU A 54 -15.03 5.53 -13.82
CA LEU A 54 -14.44 6.26 -12.70
C LEU A 54 -13.20 7.02 -13.16
N SER A 55 -13.17 8.33 -12.91
CA SER A 55 -12.13 9.24 -13.44
C SER A 55 -10.84 9.29 -12.63
N THR A 56 -10.80 8.68 -11.44
CA THR A 56 -9.67 8.79 -10.50
C THR A 56 -9.39 7.47 -9.79
N LEU A 57 -8.82 6.51 -10.53
CA LEU A 57 -8.39 5.24 -9.97
C LEU A 57 -6.88 5.22 -9.73
N PRO A 58 -6.41 4.57 -8.65
CA PRO A 58 -5.00 4.31 -8.47
C PRO A 58 -4.39 3.55 -9.64
N SER A 59 -3.16 3.89 -10.02
CA SER A 59 -2.43 3.24 -11.12
C SER A 59 -1.83 1.89 -10.75
N VAL A 60 -1.80 1.56 -9.46
CA VAL A 60 -1.31 0.29 -8.93
C VAL A 60 -2.45 -0.46 -8.26
N THR A 61 -2.65 -1.70 -8.69
CA THR A 61 -3.66 -2.61 -8.18
C THR A 61 -3.04 -3.58 -7.19
N GLN A 62 -3.61 -3.63 -5.99
CA GLN A 62 -3.29 -4.62 -4.99
C GLN A 62 -3.99 -5.93 -5.33
N ILE A 63 -3.21 -7.01 -5.36
CA ILE A 63 -3.68 -8.40 -5.36
C ILE A 63 -3.09 -9.11 -4.14
N THR A 64 -3.70 -10.21 -3.71
CA THR A 64 -3.26 -10.94 -2.52
C THR A 64 -2.85 -12.35 -2.93
N LEU A 65 -1.68 -12.79 -2.47
CA LEU A 65 -1.18 -14.13 -2.77
C LEU A 65 -2.12 -15.20 -2.20
N SER A 66 -2.76 -14.95 -1.06
CA SER A 66 -3.71 -15.89 -0.43
C SER A 66 -4.79 -16.37 -1.39
N ASN A 67 -5.40 -15.44 -2.12
CA ASN A 67 -6.47 -15.76 -3.06
C ASN A 67 -5.92 -16.44 -4.33
N ILE A 68 -4.70 -16.08 -4.74
CA ILE A 68 -4.05 -16.58 -5.96
C ILE A 68 -3.46 -17.97 -5.76
N ALA A 69 -2.91 -18.26 -4.59
CA ALA A 69 -2.22 -19.50 -4.26
C ALA A 69 -3.14 -20.72 -4.37
N GLU A 70 -4.42 -20.55 -4.05
CA GLU A 70 -5.44 -21.61 -4.23
C GLU A 70 -5.63 -22.01 -5.71
N HIS A 71 -5.24 -21.14 -6.64
CA HIS A 71 -5.40 -21.32 -8.09
C HIS A 71 -4.06 -21.53 -8.81
N GLN A 72 -3.01 -21.89 -8.08
CA GLN A 72 -1.65 -22.03 -8.62
C GLN A 72 -1.60 -22.98 -9.82
N GLU A 73 -2.18 -24.18 -9.71
CA GLU A 73 -2.16 -25.19 -10.78
C GLU A 73 -2.80 -24.66 -12.09
N VAL A 74 -3.88 -23.90 -11.98
CA VAL A 74 -4.58 -23.30 -13.13
C VAL A 74 -3.71 -22.23 -13.79
N LEU A 75 -3.04 -21.40 -13.00
CA LEU A 75 -2.17 -20.34 -13.51
C LEU A 75 -0.89 -20.89 -14.14
N GLU A 76 -0.34 -21.97 -13.59
CA GLU A 76 0.79 -22.70 -14.15
C GLU A 76 0.46 -23.30 -15.53
N GLU A 77 -0.75 -23.86 -15.70
CA GLU A 77 -1.17 -24.36 -17.01
C GLU A 77 -1.49 -23.23 -18.01
N PHE A 78 -2.02 -22.10 -17.53
CA PHE A 78 -2.32 -20.94 -18.38
C PHE A 78 -1.06 -20.27 -18.97
N LYS A 79 0.09 -20.33 -18.28
CA LYS A 79 1.46 -19.92 -18.72
C LYS A 79 1.67 -18.44 -19.03
N ASP A 80 0.59 -17.69 -19.27
CA ASP A 80 0.60 -16.28 -19.65
C ASP A 80 0.59 -15.31 -18.44
N GLY A 81 0.55 -15.86 -17.23
CA GLY A 81 0.61 -15.13 -15.97
C GLY A 81 -0.72 -14.53 -15.50
N PHE A 82 -0.79 -14.22 -14.21
CA PHE A 82 -2.02 -13.77 -13.54
C PHE A 82 -2.64 -12.51 -14.15
N ARG A 83 -1.82 -11.56 -14.59
CA ARG A 83 -2.30 -10.30 -15.19
C ARG A 83 -3.21 -10.56 -16.40
N LYS A 84 -2.78 -11.44 -17.31
CA LYS A 84 -3.53 -11.78 -18.52
C LYS A 84 -4.73 -12.67 -18.18
N PHE A 85 -4.60 -13.53 -17.18
CA PHE A 85 -5.70 -14.34 -16.66
C PHE A 85 -6.85 -13.47 -16.11
N ALA A 86 -6.54 -12.43 -15.34
CA ALA A 86 -7.51 -11.52 -14.74
C ALA A 86 -7.99 -10.39 -15.69
N GLY A 87 -7.52 -10.36 -16.94
CA GLY A 87 -7.88 -9.30 -17.90
C GLY A 87 -7.36 -7.90 -17.54
N LEU A 88 -6.31 -7.82 -16.72
CA LEU A 88 -5.74 -6.56 -16.22
C LEU A 88 -4.71 -5.99 -17.20
N HIS A 89 -5.17 -5.44 -18.32
CA HIS A 89 -4.31 -4.85 -19.33
C HIS A 89 -3.64 -3.57 -18.81
N ASP A 90 -2.32 -3.45 -19.00
CA ASP A 90 -1.51 -2.28 -18.63
C ASP A 90 -1.54 -1.83 -17.16
N THR A 91 -2.00 -2.69 -16.23
CA THR A 91 -2.11 -2.35 -14.80
C THR A 91 -0.89 -2.80 -13.99
N VAL A 92 -0.28 -1.96 -13.14
CA VAL A 92 0.80 -2.42 -12.24
C VAL A 92 0.20 -3.23 -11.09
N LEU A 93 0.78 -4.39 -10.79
CA LEU A 93 0.30 -5.26 -9.71
C LEU A 93 1.25 -5.17 -8.52
N TYR A 94 0.71 -4.89 -7.34
CA TYR A 94 1.37 -5.11 -6.06
C TYR A 94 0.78 -6.38 -5.45
N CYS A 95 1.60 -7.43 -5.30
CA CYS A 95 1.18 -8.67 -4.68
C CYS A 95 1.50 -8.62 -3.18
N ALA A 96 0.49 -8.35 -2.37
CA ALA A 96 0.58 -8.51 -0.93
C ALA A 96 0.62 -10.01 -0.60
N LEU A 97 1.40 -10.40 0.40
CA LEU A 97 1.44 -11.80 0.85
C LEU A 97 0.06 -12.25 1.35
N HIS A 98 -0.65 -11.35 2.04
CA HIS A 98 -1.93 -11.61 2.66
C HIS A 98 -3.00 -10.61 2.24
N ASP A 99 -4.24 -11.09 2.29
CA ASP A 99 -5.38 -10.19 2.49
C ASP A 99 -5.30 -9.65 3.92
N PRO A 100 -5.28 -8.32 4.14
CA PRO A 100 -5.19 -7.72 5.47
C PRO A 100 -6.30 -8.19 6.43
N ALA A 101 -7.34 -8.87 5.94
CA ALA A 101 -8.35 -9.56 6.74
C ALA A 101 -7.92 -10.91 7.39
N THR A 102 -6.71 -11.45 7.11
CA THR A 102 -6.28 -12.79 7.58
C THR A 102 -4.77 -12.90 7.90
N PRO A 103 -4.33 -13.59 8.99
CA PRO A 103 -2.91 -13.70 9.38
C PRO A 103 -2.21 -14.96 8.83
N CYS A 104 -0.86 -14.94 8.70
CA CYS A 104 -0.10 -16.09 8.18
C CYS A 104 1.42 -16.13 8.47
N PRO A 105 2.11 -17.26 8.14
CA PRO A 105 3.50 -17.57 8.50
C PRO A 105 4.53 -17.25 7.39
N THR A 106 5.82 -17.43 7.71
CA THR A 106 7.00 -16.91 6.96
C THR A 106 7.51 -17.82 5.82
N GLY A 107 8.08 -17.23 4.76
CA GLY A 107 8.75 -17.93 3.65
C GLY A 107 9.82 -17.10 2.90
N HIS A 108 10.62 -17.74 2.03
CA HIS A 108 11.60 -17.10 1.14
C HIS A 108 11.58 -17.73 -0.27
N THR A 109 11.93 -16.96 -1.32
CA THR A 109 11.86 -17.37 -2.73
C THR A 109 13.24 -17.29 -3.41
N THR A 110 13.57 -18.27 -4.26
CA THR A 110 14.86 -18.38 -5.01
C THR A 110 14.69 -18.47 -6.54
N ASN A 111 13.51 -18.14 -7.09
CA ASN A 111 13.19 -18.33 -8.51
C ASN A 111 13.81 -17.23 -9.41
N LYS A 112 14.49 -17.65 -10.50
CA LYS A 112 15.07 -16.77 -11.54
C LYS A 112 14.04 -16.12 -12.46
N GLU A 113 12.82 -16.63 -12.54
CA GLU A 113 11.72 -16.05 -13.35
C GLU A 113 11.22 -14.70 -12.84
N LEU A 114 11.63 -14.31 -11.63
CA LEU A 114 11.28 -13.04 -10.99
C LEU A 114 12.31 -11.93 -11.28
N GLU A 115 13.24 -12.14 -12.21
CA GLU A 115 14.22 -11.14 -12.61
C GLU A 115 13.51 -9.90 -13.18
N GLY A 116 13.65 -8.75 -12.50
CA GLY A 116 12.96 -7.50 -12.82
C GLY A 116 11.68 -7.21 -12.01
N VAL A 117 11.30 -8.09 -11.06
CA VAL A 117 10.24 -7.80 -10.09
C VAL A 117 10.82 -7.00 -8.92
N GLU A 118 10.22 -5.84 -8.64
CA GLU A 118 10.59 -4.99 -7.51
C GLU A 118 10.12 -5.64 -6.20
N VAL A 119 11.01 -5.76 -5.20
CA VAL A 119 10.71 -6.41 -3.92
C VAL A 119 10.65 -5.36 -2.82
N PHE A 120 9.57 -5.39 -2.03
CA PHE A 120 9.44 -4.56 -0.83
C PHE A 120 9.93 -5.36 0.37
N GLY A 121 10.85 -4.76 1.15
CA GLY A 121 11.32 -5.35 2.39
C GLY A 121 10.31 -5.11 3.51
N VAL A 122 9.89 -6.18 4.19
CA VAL A 122 8.94 -6.07 5.30
C VAL A 122 9.68 -5.70 6.58
N VAL A 123 9.15 -4.71 7.30
CA VAL A 123 9.63 -4.27 8.61
C VAL A 123 8.67 -4.78 9.67
N GLU A 124 9.21 -5.64 10.53
CA GLU A 124 8.52 -6.33 11.62
C GLU A 124 9.05 -5.88 12.99
N GLY A 125 8.57 -6.51 14.07
CA GLY A 125 9.07 -6.28 15.44
C GLY A 125 7.96 -6.14 16.47
N GLY A 126 6.69 -6.31 16.07
CA GLY A 126 5.53 -6.15 16.93
C GLY A 126 5.52 -4.79 17.62
N ASP A 127 5.17 -4.79 18.90
CA ASP A 127 5.06 -3.58 19.73
C ASP A 127 6.38 -3.17 20.39
N ILE A 128 7.49 -3.85 20.06
CA ILE A 128 8.79 -3.64 20.71
C ILE A 128 9.60 -2.65 19.86
N LEU A 129 9.75 -1.42 20.37
CA LEU A 129 10.43 -0.33 19.68
C LEU A 129 11.84 -0.70 19.19
N GLU A 130 12.64 -1.35 20.03
CA GLU A 130 14.01 -1.74 19.68
C GLU A 130 14.05 -2.77 18.54
N GLU A 131 13.12 -3.73 18.56
CA GLU A 131 13.01 -4.76 17.52
C GLU A 131 12.52 -4.16 16.20
N ARG A 132 11.59 -3.21 16.25
CA ARG A 132 11.14 -2.42 15.09
C ARG A 132 12.28 -1.65 14.44
N VAL A 133 13.07 -0.94 15.24
CA VAL A 133 14.25 -0.19 14.78
C VAL A 133 15.31 -1.14 14.22
N ARG A 134 15.55 -2.28 14.88
CA ARG A 134 16.48 -3.31 14.40
C ARG A 134 16.04 -3.87 13.05
N SER A 135 14.76 -4.22 12.92
CA SER A 135 14.18 -4.73 11.67
C SER A 135 14.32 -3.71 10.54
N ALA A 136 13.97 -2.44 10.78
CA ALA A 136 14.11 -1.37 9.80
C ALA A 136 15.55 -1.21 9.31
N LYS A 137 16.52 -1.14 10.24
CA LYS A 137 17.96 -1.02 9.93
C LYS A 137 18.48 -2.20 9.15
N GLU A 138 18.09 -3.41 9.53
CA GLU A 138 18.51 -4.61 8.82
C GLU A 138 17.91 -4.65 7.42
N THR A 139 16.60 -4.50 7.28
CA THR A 139 15.91 -4.52 5.99
C THR A 139 16.46 -3.45 5.05
N ALA A 140 16.80 -2.26 5.54
CA ALA A 140 17.40 -1.17 4.74
C ALA A 140 18.77 -1.50 4.13
N LYS A 141 19.52 -2.46 4.70
CA LYS A 141 20.80 -2.92 4.13
C LYS A 141 20.62 -3.80 2.88
N ARG A 142 19.42 -4.32 2.65
CA ARG A 142 19.13 -5.22 1.51
C ARG A 142 18.79 -4.39 0.27
N PRO A 143 19.02 -4.92 -0.95
CA PRO A 143 18.68 -4.24 -2.20
C PRO A 143 17.17 -4.34 -2.50
N VAL A 144 16.34 -3.86 -1.58
CA VAL A 144 14.89 -3.78 -1.73
C VAL A 144 14.48 -2.46 -2.37
N SER A 145 13.37 -2.46 -3.08
CA SER A 145 12.89 -1.33 -3.88
C SER A 145 12.00 -0.38 -3.07
N GLY A 146 11.47 -0.85 -1.95
CA GLY A 146 10.62 -0.11 -1.01
C GLY A 146 10.50 -0.87 0.31
N PHE A 147 9.75 -0.32 1.26
CA PHE A 147 9.52 -0.93 2.56
C PHE A 147 8.04 -1.10 2.82
N CYS A 148 7.69 -2.27 3.33
CA CYS A 148 6.36 -2.58 3.83
C CYS A 148 6.39 -2.55 5.36
N LEU A 149 5.54 -1.74 5.98
CA LEU A 149 5.39 -1.66 7.42
C LEU A 149 4.18 -2.54 7.78
N ASP A 150 4.46 -3.70 8.37
CA ASP A 150 3.44 -4.69 8.71
C ASP A 150 3.21 -4.77 10.24
N GLY A 151 2.10 -5.33 10.69
CA GLY A 151 1.79 -5.54 12.10
C GLY A 151 1.50 -4.26 12.90
N LEU A 152 1.04 -3.20 12.23
CA LEU A 152 0.71 -1.88 12.82
C LEU A 152 -0.76 -1.48 12.56
N GLN A 153 -1.62 -2.43 12.22
CA GLN A 153 -3.04 -2.21 11.95
C GLN A 153 -3.82 -1.84 13.22
N THR A 154 -5.01 -1.28 13.03
CA THR A 154 -5.87 -0.84 14.13
C THR A 154 -6.48 -2.04 14.88
N GLY A 155 -6.61 -1.90 16.21
CA GLY A 155 -7.22 -2.93 17.07
C GLY A 155 -6.23 -3.93 17.66
N SER A 156 -5.00 -4.02 17.12
CA SER A 156 -3.91 -4.79 17.73
C SER A 156 -3.10 -3.99 18.75
N MET A 157 -3.08 -2.65 18.64
CA MET A 157 -2.26 -1.80 19.50
C MET A 157 -2.86 -0.40 19.76
N ASP A 158 -2.34 0.28 20.78
CA ASP A 158 -2.67 1.67 21.10
C ASP A 158 -2.22 2.64 19.99
N GLN A 159 -3.04 3.66 19.71
CA GLN A 159 -2.82 4.61 18.63
C GLN A 159 -1.56 5.48 18.83
N ALA A 160 -1.29 5.91 20.07
CA ALA A 160 -0.09 6.70 20.37
C ALA A 160 1.16 5.85 20.22
N LEU A 161 1.11 4.59 20.71
CA LEU A 161 2.19 3.63 20.52
C LEU A 161 2.42 3.36 19.02
N ARG A 162 1.37 3.12 18.24
CA ARG A 162 1.47 2.92 16.78
C ARG A 162 2.20 4.08 16.11
N THR A 163 1.77 5.30 16.38
CA THR A 163 2.38 6.51 15.80
C THR A 163 3.85 6.64 16.21
N GLN A 164 4.18 6.32 17.46
CA GLN A 164 5.55 6.28 17.94
C GLN A 164 6.39 5.24 17.18
N LEU A 165 5.88 4.02 16.99
CA LEU A 165 6.57 2.97 16.26
C LEU A 165 6.77 3.32 14.79
N ILE A 166 5.72 3.79 14.09
CA ILE A 166 5.83 4.24 12.69
C ILE A 166 6.90 5.32 12.58
N SER A 167 6.82 6.36 13.43
CA SER A 167 7.80 7.45 13.39
C SER A 167 9.22 7.01 13.74
N ALA A 168 9.42 5.96 14.54
CA ALA A 168 10.74 5.41 14.83
C ALA A 168 11.28 4.61 13.65
N VAL A 169 10.45 3.79 13.02
CA VAL A 169 10.80 3.02 11.83
C VAL A 169 11.15 3.95 10.67
N THR A 170 10.30 4.93 10.34
CA THR A 170 10.49 5.78 9.17
C THR A 170 11.74 6.65 9.22
N LYS A 171 12.28 6.93 10.41
CA LYS A 171 13.57 7.62 10.60
C LYS A 171 14.77 6.79 10.17
N GLU A 172 14.64 5.47 10.23
CA GLU A 172 15.73 4.54 9.94
C GLU A 172 15.70 4.05 8.48
N LEU A 173 14.63 4.39 7.75
CA LEU A 173 14.43 4.00 6.36
C LEU A 173 14.92 5.09 5.38
N PRO A 174 15.63 4.72 4.30
CA PRO A 174 16.04 5.64 3.24
C PRO A 174 14.89 6.51 2.73
N GLU A 175 15.16 7.80 2.51
CA GLU A 175 14.15 8.75 2.04
C GLU A 175 13.80 8.59 0.55
N ASP A 176 14.69 8.00 -0.24
CA ASP A 176 14.55 7.80 -1.69
C ASP A 176 13.72 6.55 -2.05
N LYS A 177 13.20 5.84 -1.05
CA LYS A 177 12.39 4.62 -1.23
C LYS A 177 10.99 4.79 -0.65
N PRO A 178 9.95 4.24 -1.32
CA PRO A 178 8.57 4.34 -0.86
C PRO A 178 8.33 3.46 0.37
N ARG A 179 7.40 3.91 1.22
CA ARG A 179 6.97 3.23 2.45
C ARG A 179 5.47 2.91 2.37
N LEU A 180 5.12 1.64 2.26
CA LEU A 180 3.74 1.14 2.29
C LEU A 180 3.37 0.74 3.72
N LEU A 181 2.22 1.17 4.22
CA LEU A 181 1.65 0.69 5.48
C LEU A 181 0.48 -0.25 5.18
N GLN A 182 0.54 -1.47 5.71
CA GLN A 182 -0.52 -2.47 5.53
C GLN A 182 -1.57 -2.41 6.64
N GLY A 183 -2.81 -2.75 6.29
CA GLY A 183 -3.92 -2.86 7.24
C GLY A 183 -4.40 -1.53 7.83
N VAL A 184 -4.02 -0.39 7.23
CA VAL A 184 -4.50 0.95 7.62
C VAL A 184 -5.16 1.61 6.42
N GLY A 185 -6.45 1.91 6.54
CA GLY A 185 -7.25 2.51 5.46
C GLY A 185 -8.27 3.56 5.90
N ARG A 186 -8.53 3.71 7.21
CA ARG A 186 -9.47 4.72 7.71
C ARG A 186 -8.87 6.12 7.54
N PRO A 187 -9.63 7.14 7.05
CA PRO A 187 -9.05 8.42 6.65
C PRO A 187 -8.23 9.15 7.73
N ASP A 188 -8.67 9.15 8.98
CA ASP A 188 -7.97 9.73 10.13
C ASP A 188 -6.61 9.06 10.37
N GLU A 189 -6.58 7.73 10.30
CA GLU A 189 -5.38 6.92 10.52
C GLU A 189 -4.37 7.05 9.37
N VAL A 190 -4.89 7.19 8.15
CA VAL A 190 -4.09 7.50 6.96
C VAL A 190 -3.39 8.85 7.15
N LEU A 191 -4.12 9.89 7.57
CA LEU A 191 -3.53 11.22 7.80
C LEU A 191 -2.42 11.19 8.85
N GLU A 192 -2.64 10.54 10.00
CA GLU A 192 -1.62 10.37 11.05
C GLU A 192 -0.38 9.63 10.55
N SER A 193 -0.59 8.59 9.74
CA SER A 193 0.50 7.78 9.17
C SER A 193 1.29 8.57 8.12
N VAL A 194 0.61 9.41 7.32
CA VAL A 194 1.26 10.35 6.39
C VAL A 194 2.11 11.34 7.19
N GLU A 195 1.61 11.90 8.29
CA GLU A 195 2.39 12.77 9.18
C GLU A 195 3.57 12.04 9.84
N ALA A 196 3.49 10.72 9.99
CA ALA A 196 4.60 9.89 10.45
C ALA A 196 5.58 9.48 9.32
N GLY A 197 5.31 9.85 8.07
CA GLY A 197 6.18 9.68 6.91
C GLY A 197 5.95 8.41 6.09
N VAL A 198 4.73 7.87 6.12
CA VAL A 198 4.25 6.80 5.23
C VAL A 198 3.81 7.38 3.88
N ASP A 199 4.09 6.66 2.79
CA ASP A 199 3.85 7.11 1.41
C ASP A 199 2.62 6.43 0.77
N LEU A 200 2.40 5.14 1.07
CA LEU A 200 1.41 4.31 0.37
C LEU A 200 0.51 3.54 1.35
N PHE A 201 -0.75 3.33 0.96
CA PHE A 201 -1.77 2.64 1.75
C PHE A 201 -2.58 1.65 0.90
N GLU A 202 -3.24 0.69 1.55
CA GLU A 202 -4.17 -0.24 0.90
C GLU A 202 -5.57 0.37 0.82
N GLY A 203 -6.21 0.36 -0.35
CA GLY A 203 -7.51 1.00 -0.59
C GLY A 203 -8.73 0.18 -0.19
N PHE A 204 -8.67 -0.61 0.89
CA PHE A 204 -9.73 -1.56 1.27
C PHE A 204 -10.87 -0.93 2.08
N PHE A 205 -10.66 0.21 2.75
CA PHE A 205 -11.68 0.81 3.62
C PHE A 205 -13.02 1.13 2.92
N PRO A 206 -13.05 1.68 1.68
CA PRO A 206 -14.31 1.86 0.96
C PRO A 206 -15.08 0.55 0.72
N PHE A 207 -14.36 -0.55 0.50
CA PHE A 207 -14.97 -1.88 0.39
C PHE A 207 -15.59 -2.33 1.72
N GLU A 208 -14.89 -2.18 2.86
CA GLU A 208 -15.46 -2.52 4.17
C GLU A 208 -16.75 -1.74 4.49
N VAL A 209 -16.81 -0.47 4.10
CA VAL A 209 -18.00 0.38 4.26
C VAL A 209 -19.13 -0.11 3.38
N THR A 210 -18.82 -0.54 2.15
CA THR A 210 -19.79 -1.11 1.21
C THR A 210 -20.39 -2.41 1.74
N GLU A 211 -19.57 -3.33 2.26
CA GLU A 211 -20.03 -4.61 2.82
C GLU A 211 -20.94 -4.45 4.04
N ARG A 212 -20.81 -3.33 4.76
CA ARG A 212 -21.70 -2.97 5.87
C ARG A 212 -22.95 -2.22 5.43
N GLY A 213 -23.19 -2.10 4.12
CA GLY A 213 -24.34 -1.39 3.56
C GLY A 213 -24.31 0.11 3.83
N CYS A 214 -23.12 0.71 3.97
CA CYS A 214 -22.93 2.11 4.32
C CYS A 214 -22.33 2.89 3.14
N ALA A 215 -22.39 4.23 3.23
CA ALA A 215 -21.79 5.13 2.25
C ALA A 215 -20.85 6.12 2.94
N LEU A 216 -19.70 6.41 2.30
CA LEU A 216 -18.79 7.46 2.75
C LEU A 216 -19.37 8.83 2.39
N ILE A 217 -19.61 9.67 3.40
CA ILE A 217 -20.22 11.00 3.25
C ILE A 217 -19.43 12.11 3.97
N PHE A 218 -18.21 11.82 4.44
CA PHE A 218 -17.40 12.79 5.16
C PHE A 218 -16.91 13.89 4.22
N ASN A 219 -16.83 15.13 4.73
CA ASN A 219 -16.30 16.26 3.98
C ASN A 219 -14.77 16.24 3.99
N PHE A 220 -14.15 16.40 2.82
CA PHE A 220 -12.70 16.51 2.65
C PHE A 220 -12.28 17.82 1.98
N ASN A 221 -13.22 18.75 1.76
CA ASN A 221 -12.91 20.09 1.25
C ASN A 221 -12.30 20.92 2.39
N ILE A 222 -10.96 21.00 2.40
CA ILE A 222 -10.23 21.83 3.35
C ILE A 222 -10.11 23.25 2.77
N SER A 223 -10.76 24.21 3.41
CA SER A 223 -10.52 25.64 3.15
C SER A 223 -9.20 26.04 3.80
N SER A 224 -8.30 26.65 3.03
CA SER A 224 -7.09 27.28 3.57
C SER A 224 -7.38 28.58 4.33
N ASN A 225 -8.61 29.10 4.25
CA ASN A 225 -9.07 30.24 5.03
C ASN A 225 -9.61 29.78 6.40
N PRO A 226 -8.94 30.12 7.51
CA PRO A 226 -9.33 29.68 8.86
C PRO A 226 -10.72 30.20 9.32
N GLU A 227 -11.22 31.31 8.76
CA GLU A 227 -12.55 31.84 9.11
C GLU A 227 -13.72 31.00 8.56
N LEU A 228 -13.49 30.25 7.47
CA LEU A 228 -14.48 29.35 6.86
C LEU A 228 -14.40 27.92 7.40
N ALA A 229 -13.31 27.59 8.11
CA ALA A 229 -13.09 26.25 8.66
C ALA A 229 -13.90 25.98 9.95
N ALA A 230 -14.33 27.04 10.66
CA ALA A 230 -15.11 26.93 11.89
C ALA A 230 -16.64 26.87 11.68
N SER A 231 -17.10 26.97 10.42
CA SER A 231 -18.52 27.08 10.06
C SER A 231 -19.11 25.80 9.43
N VAL A 232 -18.48 24.64 9.57
CA VAL A 232 -18.95 23.35 9.04
C VAL A 232 -18.93 22.27 10.11
#